data_AF-A0A3M0L3J1-F1
#
_entry.id   AF-A0A3M0L3J1-F1
#
_cell.length_a   1.000
_cell.length_b   1.000
_cell.length_c   1.000
_cell.angle_alpha   90.00
_cell.angle_beta   90.00
_cell.angle_gamma   90.00
#
_symmetry.space_group_name_H-M   'P 1'
#
loop_
_entity.id
_entity.type
_entity.pdbx_description
1 polymer ?
#
loop_
_entity_poly.entity_id
_entity_poly.type
_entity_poly.pdbx_seq_one_letter_code
_entity_poly.pdbx_strand_id
1 'polypeptide(L)'
;MEKKPHFVRREFLPREVPSISLALLLAAVLLLNAFLYLYLNKFYSSLGRVETEPGLCPFGHFKFGAVKNCSPWLSCEAINREVRKLKCVGEGAVKKVFLSEWKEKKVVLSQLTNSELKEDFLHGLRMLKGLQSKHVVRLLGYCEQQFTILTEYHPLGSLRGLNETLHIPKYKGMNTWHRRLMLAIDYVSVIRYLHSSPLGTLVMCDSNDLDKVLSQYLLTSDFHVVVNDLDALPLVNRSAGRLVKCGHRELRGEFVAPEQRWPYGEDVPFEDDLMPPYDEKTDIWKIPDVSNFFLGHVEGSDIVRLHLFDIHAACKKKDPAERPSAQEVLDTYRRF
;
A
#
# COMPACT_ATOMS: atom_id res chain seq x y z
N MET A 1 50.47 -61.56 65.33
CA MET A 1 50.19 -60.38 66.17
C MET A 1 49.81 -59.22 65.26
N GLU A 2 48.84 -58.41 65.71
CA GLU A 2 48.43 -57.09 65.17
C GLU A 2 47.63 -57.08 63.84
N LYS A 3 46.28 -57.00 63.93
CA LYS A 3 45.39 -55.80 64.00
C LYS A 3 45.01 -55.27 62.60
N LYS A 4 43.80 -55.62 62.13
CA LYS A 4 43.04 -54.86 61.11
C LYS A 4 42.35 -53.67 61.80
N PRO A 5 42.20 -52.50 61.12
CA PRO A 5 40.87 -52.19 60.57
C PRO A 5 40.81 -51.30 59.31
N HIS A 6 39.64 -51.42 58.66
CA HIS A 6 38.85 -50.43 57.92
C HIS A 6 39.39 -49.79 56.61
N PHE A 7 38.88 -50.35 55.50
CA PHE A 7 38.73 -49.65 54.22
C PHE A 7 37.33 -49.04 54.16
N VAL A 8 37.22 -47.71 54.03
CA VAL A 8 35.95 -47.01 53.80
C VAL A 8 35.95 -46.46 52.37
N ARG A 9 35.06 -47.02 51.54
CA ARG A 9 34.75 -46.56 50.18
C ARG A 9 33.84 -45.34 50.31
N ARG A 10 34.28 -44.16 49.86
CA ARG A 10 33.45 -42.95 49.84
C ARG A 10 32.70 -42.90 48.50
N GLU A 11 31.42 -43.22 48.53
CA GLU A 11 30.49 -43.09 47.39
C GLU A 11 30.21 -41.60 47.11
N PHE A 12 30.31 -41.20 45.85
CA PHE A 12 29.80 -39.90 45.38
C PHE A 12 28.28 -40.01 45.21
N LEU A 13 27.53 -39.37 46.11
CA LEU A 13 26.08 -39.24 46.02
C LEU A 13 25.69 -38.26 44.88
N PRO A 14 24.62 -38.53 44.12
CA PRO A 14 24.10 -37.61 43.11
C PRO A 14 23.58 -36.34 43.79
N ARG A 15 23.90 -35.17 43.24
CA ARG A 15 23.26 -33.91 43.64
C ARG A 15 21.82 -33.91 43.14
N GLU A 16 20.89 -34.33 44.00
CA GLU A 16 19.47 -34.11 43.77
C GLU A 16 19.19 -32.60 43.81
N VAL A 17 18.75 -32.06 42.68
CA VAL A 17 18.25 -30.67 42.63
C VAL A 17 16.97 -30.64 43.47
N PRO A 18 16.88 -29.79 44.50
CA PRO A 18 15.69 -29.73 45.35
C PRO A 18 14.45 -29.49 44.49
N SER A 19 13.40 -30.29 44.67
CA SER A 19 12.16 -30.23 43.89
C SER A 19 11.53 -28.83 43.87
N ILE A 20 11.80 -28.03 44.91
CA ILE A 20 11.38 -26.63 45.04
C ILE A 20 12.06 -25.73 43.99
N SER A 21 13.35 -25.94 43.71
CA SER A 21 14.09 -25.16 42.71
C SER A 21 13.60 -25.46 41.29
N LEU A 22 13.22 -26.71 41.02
CA LEU A 22 12.64 -27.10 39.74
C LEU A 22 11.23 -26.50 39.56
N ALA A 23 10.42 -26.51 40.63
CA ALA A 23 9.10 -25.91 40.63
C ALA A 23 9.14 -24.38 40.43
N LEU A 24 10.09 -23.69 41.05
CA LEU A 24 10.30 -22.24 40.84
C LEU A 24 10.71 -21.92 39.40
N LEU A 25 11.58 -22.74 38.80
CA LEU A 25 12.01 -22.56 37.42
C LEU A 25 10.86 -22.77 36.43
N LEU A 26 10.05 -23.81 36.66
CA LEU A 26 8.82 -24.07 35.90
C LEU A 26 7.81 -22.92 36.02
N ALA A 27 7.60 -22.40 37.24
CA ALA A 27 6.73 -21.25 37.47
C ALA A 27 7.23 -20.01 36.73
N ALA A 28 8.54 -19.74 36.74
CA ALA A 28 9.13 -18.61 36.03
C ALA A 28 8.95 -18.73 34.51
N VAL A 29 9.16 -19.92 33.94
CA VAL A 29 8.95 -20.18 32.50
C VAL A 29 7.47 -20.03 32.13
N LEU A 30 6.55 -20.52 32.96
CA LEU A 30 5.10 -20.36 32.74
C LEU A 30 4.68 -18.88 32.80
N LEU A 31 5.25 -18.10 33.72
CA LEU A 31 5.00 -16.65 33.81
C LEU A 31 5.55 -15.91 32.60
N LEU A 32 6.75 -16.25 32.13
CA LEU A 32 7.35 -15.67 30.92
C LEU A 32 6.54 -16.00 29.67
N ASN A 33 6.10 -17.25 29.53
CA ASN A 33 5.22 -17.67 28.43
C ASN A 33 3.84 -17.02 28.52
N ALA A 34 3.28 -16.86 29.72
CA ALA A 34 2.02 -16.13 29.91
C ALA A 34 2.18 -14.64 29.56
N PHE A 35 3.30 -14.02 29.94
CA PHE A 35 3.59 -12.63 29.60
C PHE A 35 3.81 -12.46 28.08
N LEU A 36 4.55 -13.37 27.46
CA LEU A 36 4.75 -13.41 26.02
C LEU A 36 3.42 -13.64 25.29
N TYR A 37 2.58 -14.55 25.78
CA TYR A 37 1.25 -14.82 25.24
C TYR A 37 0.34 -13.60 25.38
N LEU A 38 0.34 -12.91 26.51
CA LEU A 38 -0.41 -11.67 26.70
C LEU A 38 0.12 -10.53 25.82
N TYR A 39 1.44 -10.42 25.66
CA TYR A 39 2.08 -9.44 24.78
C TYR A 39 1.74 -9.70 23.32
N LEU A 40 1.89 -10.95 22.86
CA LEU A 40 1.54 -11.40 21.52
C LEU A 40 0.03 -11.28 21.30
N ASN A 41 -0.82 -11.66 22.25
CA ASN A 41 -2.27 -11.53 22.11
C ASN A 41 -2.70 -10.06 22.06
N LYS A 42 -2.05 -9.16 22.81
CA LYS A 42 -2.30 -7.70 22.73
C LYS A 42 -1.80 -7.12 21.40
N PHE A 43 -0.68 -7.62 20.88
CA PHE A 43 -0.14 -7.28 19.55
C PHE A 43 -1.06 -7.82 18.43
N TYR A 44 -1.50 -9.08 18.51
CA TYR A 44 -2.45 -9.69 17.58
C TYR A 44 -3.85 -9.09 17.69
N SER A 45 -4.31 -8.66 18.87
CA SER A 45 -5.56 -7.91 19.02
C SER A 45 -5.46 -6.52 18.41
N SER A 46 -4.26 -5.95 18.32
CA SER A 46 -3.98 -4.73 17.54
C SER A 46 -3.92 -5.00 16.04
N LEU A 47 -3.50 -6.20 15.62
CA LEU A 47 -3.37 -6.59 14.20
C LEU A 47 -4.67 -7.19 13.62
N GLY A 48 -5.52 -7.74 14.48
CA GLY A 48 -6.67 -8.58 14.15
C GLY A 48 -8.04 -7.95 14.42
N ARG A 49 -8.11 -6.64 14.71
CA ARG A 49 -9.38 -5.94 14.53
C ARG A 49 -9.70 -5.89 13.04
N VAL A 50 -10.62 -6.74 12.61
CA VAL A 50 -11.53 -6.41 11.52
C VAL A 50 -12.29 -5.18 12.02
N GLU A 51 -11.76 -4.00 11.70
CA GLU A 51 -12.45 -2.75 11.95
C GLU A 51 -13.73 -2.75 11.11
N THR A 52 -14.88 -2.88 11.75
CA THR A 52 -16.03 -2.09 11.32
C THR A 52 -15.61 -0.62 11.42
N GLU A 53 -15.05 -0.06 10.34
CA GLU A 53 -14.27 1.19 10.35
C GLU A 53 -15.02 2.36 11.01
N PRO A 54 -14.72 2.67 12.29
CA PRO A 54 -15.36 3.76 13.01
C PRO A 54 -14.66 5.05 12.58
N GLY A 55 -15.02 5.58 11.40
CA GLY A 55 -14.34 6.78 10.89
C GLY A 55 -14.70 7.24 9.48
N LEU A 56 -15.41 6.44 8.67
CA LEU A 56 -15.82 6.88 7.34
C LEU A 56 -16.97 7.90 7.42
N CYS A 57 -16.83 8.97 6.64
CA CYS A 57 -17.91 9.90 6.39
C CYS A 57 -18.86 9.33 5.33
N PRO A 58 -20.15 9.72 5.36
CA PRO A 58 -21.08 9.38 4.29
C PRO A 58 -20.60 9.97 2.96
N PHE A 59 -21.06 9.39 1.84
CA PHE A 59 -20.76 9.91 0.51
C PHE A 59 -21.04 11.42 0.42
N GLY A 60 -20.18 12.15 -0.27
CA GLY A 60 -20.29 13.60 -0.36
C GLY A 60 -19.72 14.37 0.83
N HIS A 61 -19.18 13.68 1.85
CA HIS A 61 -18.65 14.29 3.05
C HIS A 61 -17.22 13.83 3.36
N PHE A 62 -16.53 14.62 4.18
CA PHE A 62 -15.17 14.34 4.63
C PHE A 62 -14.96 14.77 6.08
N LYS A 63 -13.94 14.21 6.72
CA LYS A 63 -13.46 14.60 8.04
C LYS A 63 -11.99 15.00 7.91
N PHE A 64 -11.62 16.16 8.45
CA PHE A 64 -10.30 16.75 8.20
C PHE A 64 -9.66 17.36 9.45
N GLY A 65 -8.50 16.82 9.84
CA GLY A 65 -7.82 17.14 11.09
C GLY A 65 -8.58 16.66 12.33
N ALA A 66 -8.51 17.41 13.43
CA ALA A 66 -9.12 17.04 14.71
C ALA A 66 -10.65 17.24 14.80
N VAL A 67 -11.32 17.58 13.70
CA VAL A 67 -12.78 17.80 13.69
C VAL A 67 -13.48 16.46 13.88
N LYS A 68 -14.40 16.36 14.83
CA LYS A 68 -15.12 15.09 15.12
C LYS A 68 -16.20 14.77 14.07
N ASN A 69 -16.82 15.80 13.50
CA ASN A 69 -17.96 15.67 12.58
C ASN A 69 -17.50 15.70 11.12
N CYS A 70 -18.29 15.03 10.26
CA CYS A 70 -18.14 15.09 8.81
C CYS A 70 -18.74 16.39 8.25
N SER A 71 -18.05 17.01 7.30
CA SER A 71 -18.50 18.19 6.56
C SER A 71 -18.75 17.81 5.10
N PRO A 72 -19.71 18.43 4.40
CA PRO A 72 -19.90 18.20 2.97
C PRO A 72 -18.68 18.67 2.18
N TRP A 73 -18.41 18.06 1.03
CA TRP A 73 -17.39 18.52 0.09
C TRP A 73 -17.60 19.98 -0.30
N LEU A 74 -16.51 20.73 -0.39
CA LEU A 74 -16.55 22.16 -0.75
C LEU A 74 -17.04 22.34 -2.18
N SER A 75 -17.96 23.29 -2.35
CA SER A 75 -18.49 23.73 -3.64
C SER A 75 -17.49 24.64 -4.37
N CYS A 76 -17.76 24.91 -5.66
CA CYS A 76 -17.03 25.91 -6.44
C CYS A 76 -16.92 27.27 -5.74
N GLU A 77 -18.01 27.77 -5.17
CA GLU A 77 -18.01 29.07 -4.48
C GLU A 77 -17.08 29.06 -3.26
N ALA A 78 -17.18 28.00 -2.43
CA ALA A 78 -16.33 27.86 -1.26
C ALA A 78 -14.84 27.73 -1.65
N ILE A 79 -14.53 26.95 -2.69
CA ILE A 79 -13.15 26.83 -3.20
C ILE A 79 -12.64 28.20 -3.65
N ASN A 80 -13.41 28.93 -4.45
CA ASN A 80 -12.98 30.23 -4.97
C ASN A 80 -12.82 31.31 -3.90
N ARG A 81 -13.66 31.28 -2.86
CA ARG A 81 -13.65 32.29 -1.79
C ARG A 81 -12.65 31.97 -0.68
N GLU A 82 -12.48 30.70 -0.34
CA GLU A 82 -11.81 30.28 0.90
C GLU A 82 -10.47 29.57 0.68
N VAL A 83 -10.18 29.09 -0.53
CA VAL A 83 -8.91 28.38 -0.82
C VAL A 83 -7.90 29.33 -1.43
N ARG A 84 -6.81 29.58 -0.70
CA ARG A 84 -5.70 30.38 -1.19
C ARG A 84 -4.64 29.49 -1.83
N LYS A 85 -4.49 29.60 -3.15
CA LYS A 85 -3.40 28.97 -3.92
C LYS A 85 -2.06 29.55 -3.47
N LEU A 86 -1.08 28.71 -3.13
CA LEU A 86 0.25 29.14 -2.69
C LEU A 86 1.30 28.94 -3.78
N LYS A 87 1.78 27.71 -3.97
CA LYS A 87 2.85 27.40 -4.93
C LYS A 87 2.57 26.12 -5.72
N CYS A 88 3.05 26.07 -6.95
CA CYS A 88 3.05 24.84 -7.74
C CYS A 88 4.02 23.84 -7.09
N VAL A 89 3.57 22.62 -6.86
CA VAL A 89 4.37 21.54 -6.25
C VAL A 89 4.54 20.33 -7.17
N GLY A 90 3.78 20.25 -8.25
CA GLY A 90 3.93 19.23 -9.26
C GLY A 90 3.11 19.55 -10.50
N GLU A 91 3.49 18.95 -11.62
CA GLU A 91 2.77 19.02 -12.88
C GLU A 91 2.89 17.66 -13.55
N GLY A 92 1.75 17.01 -13.79
CA GLY A 92 1.64 15.79 -14.56
C GLY A 92 1.02 16.09 -15.93
N ALA A 93 0.77 15.05 -16.73
CA ALA A 93 0.12 15.22 -18.03
C ALA A 93 -1.25 15.88 -17.88
N VAL A 94 -2.09 15.41 -16.96
CA VAL A 94 -3.49 15.83 -16.77
C VAL A 94 -3.65 16.98 -15.77
N LYS A 95 -2.82 17.04 -14.72
CA LYS A 95 -3.02 17.92 -13.56
C LYS A 95 -1.81 18.76 -13.22
N LYS A 96 -2.04 20.05 -12.99
CA LYS A 96 -1.12 20.96 -12.32
C LYS A 96 -1.51 21.06 -10.85
N VAL A 97 -0.56 20.76 -9.97
CA VAL A 97 -0.80 20.55 -8.55
C VAL A 97 -0.24 21.71 -7.76
N PHE A 98 -1.09 22.37 -6.98
CA PHE A 98 -0.73 23.51 -6.15
C PHE A 98 -0.90 23.20 -4.67
N LEU A 99 0.16 23.40 -3.89
CA LEU A 99 0.01 23.56 -2.45
C LEU A 99 -0.86 24.80 -2.22
N SER A 100 -1.89 24.63 -1.41
CA SER A 100 -2.87 25.66 -1.12
C SER A 100 -3.18 25.66 0.38
N GLU A 101 -3.96 26.65 0.82
CA GLU A 101 -4.38 26.78 2.21
C GLU A 101 -5.88 27.02 2.31
N TRP A 102 -6.53 26.30 3.21
CA TRP A 102 -7.95 26.44 3.53
C TRP A 102 -8.12 26.35 5.05
N LYS A 103 -8.70 27.39 5.66
CA LYS A 103 -8.88 27.50 7.13
C LYS A 103 -7.57 27.19 7.90
N GLU A 104 -6.49 27.86 7.50
CA GLU A 104 -5.13 27.74 8.08
C GLU A 104 -4.50 26.34 7.98
N LYS A 105 -5.13 25.42 7.24
CA LYS A 105 -4.60 24.08 6.99
C LYS A 105 -4.11 23.97 5.56
N LYS A 106 -3.02 23.21 5.38
CA LYS A 106 -2.49 22.91 4.05
C LYS A 106 -3.39 21.91 3.34
N VAL A 107 -3.67 22.18 2.08
CA VAL A 107 -4.49 21.37 1.17
C VAL A 107 -3.86 21.37 -0.22
N VAL A 108 -4.29 20.46 -1.09
CA VAL A 108 -3.81 20.36 -2.47
C VAL A 108 -4.92 20.75 -3.42
N LEU A 109 -4.65 21.73 -4.28
CA LEU A 109 -5.54 22.12 -5.38
C LEU A 109 -4.94 21.60 -6.69
N SER A 110 -5.57 20.60 -7.28
CA SER A 110 -5.24 20.07 -8.60
C SER A 110 -6.11 20.73 -9.65
N GLN A 111 -5.49 21.22 -10.72
CA GLN A 111 -6.18 21.91 -11.82
C GLN A 111 -5.83 21.25 -13.15
N LEU A 112 -6.79 21.14 -14.06
CA LEU A 112 -6.55 20.62 -15.42
C LEU A 112 -5.43 21.42 -16.11
N THR A 113 -4.50 20.72 -16.74
CA THR A 113 -3.38 21.30 -17.51
C THR A 113 -3.78 21.72 -18.91
N ASN A 114 -4.45 20.81 -19.64
CA ASN A 114 -4.85 20.97 -21.04
C ASN A 114 -6.31 20.50 -21.21
N SER A 115 -7.12 21.29 -21.92
CA SER A 115 -8.51 20.96 -22.26
C SER A 115 -8.68 19.65 -23.03
N GLU A 116 -7.67 19.20 -23.77
CA GLU A 116 -7.68 17.92 -24.49
C GLU A 116 -7.74 16.71 -23.53
N LEU A 117 -7.24 16.86 -22.30
CA LEU A 117 -7.22 15.82 -21.25
C LEU A 117 -8.39 15.96 -20.28
N LYS A 118 -9.45 16.68 -20.69
CA LYS A 118 -10.64 16.91 -19.86
C LYS A 118 -11.31 15.60 -19.46
N GLU A 119 -11.42 14.65 -20.37
CA GLU A 119 -12.11 13.38 -20.09
C GLU A 119 -11.34 12.52 -19.08
N ASP A 120 -10.01 12.48 -19.17
CA ASP A 120 -9.14 11.84 -18.17
C ASP A 120 -9.32 12.48 -16.79
N PHE A 121 -9.33 13.81 -16.73
CA PHE A 121 -9.55 14.55 -15.48
C PHE A 121 -10.93 14.28 -14.86
N LEU A 122 -11.99 14.30 -15.67
CA LEU A 122 -13.35 14.02 -15.21
C LEU A 122 -13.53 12.55 -14.83
N HIS A 123 -12.85 11.63 -15.50
CA HIS A 123 -12.77 10.24 -15.09
C HIS A 123 -12.12 10.11 -13.71
N GLY A 124 -10.94 10.70 -13.51
CA GLY A 124 -10.25 10.70 -12.22
C GLY A 124 -11.07 11.30 -11.09
N LEU A 125 -11.79 12.40 -11.33
CA LEU A 125 -12.73 12.97 -10.36
C LEU A 125 -13.87 12.00 -10.00
N ARG A 126 -14.46 11.32 -10.99
CA ARG A 126 -15.50 10.31 -10.75
C ARG A 126 -14.97 9.14 -9.92
N MET A 127 -13.78 8.64 -10.24
CA MET A 127 -13.10 7.60 -9.47
C MET A 127 -12.84 8.07 -8.04
N LEU A 128 -12.27 9.27 -7.87
CA LEU A 128 -11.97 9.84 -6.57
C LEU A 128 -13.22 10.00 -5.68
N LYS A 129 -14.36 10.40 -6.27
CA LYS A 129 -15.66 10.49 -5.57
C LYS A 129 -16.17 9.11 -5.15
N GLY A 130 -16.14 8.13 -6.06
CA GLY A 130 -16.71 6.79 -5.82
C GLY A 130 -15.84 5.86 -4.97
N LEU A 131 -14.54 6.16 -4.87
CA LEU A 131 -13.55 5.30 -4.21
C LEU A 131 -13.07 5.86 -2.85
N GLN A 132 -13.73 6.88 -2.29
CA GLN A 132 -13.36 7.41 -0.98
C GLN A 132 -13.36 6.30 0.09
N SER A 133 -12.18 6.08 0.66
CA SER A 133 -11.89 5.06 1.67
C SER A 133 -10.56 5.39 2.34
N LYS A 134 -10.09 4.55 3.27
CA LYS A 134 -8.72 4.69 3.82
C LYS A 134 -7.61 4.49 2.79
N HIS A 135 -7.91 3.90 1.63
CA HIS A 135 -6.93 3.56 0.59
C HIS A 135 -6.70 4.69 -0.42
N VAL A 136 -7.56 5.70 -0.43
CA VAL A 136 -7.58 6.77 -1.43
C VAL A 136 -7.39 8.12 -0.75
N VAL A 137 -6.65 9.02 -1.39
CA VAL A 137 -6.48 10.39 -0.90
C VAL A 137 -7.85 11.04 -0.63
N ARG A 138 -7.93 11.75 0.50
CA ARG A 138 -9.20 12.32 0.94
C ARG A 138 -9.61 13.49 0.05
N LEU A 139 -10.80 13.40 -0.55
CA LEU A 139 -11.45 14.47 -1.28
C LEU A 139 -12.08 15.48 -0.32
N LEU A 140 -11.73 16.75 -0.47
CA LEU A 140 -12.25 17.86 0.33
C LEU A 140 -13.27 18.70 -0.44
N GLY A 141 -13.18 18.75 -1.77
CA GLY A 141 -14.05 19.55 -2.63
C GLY A 141 -13.64 19.47 -4.09
N TYR A 142 -14.49 19.97 -4.98
CA TYR A 142 -14.17 20.07 -6.41
C TYR A 142 -15.03 21.13 -7.08
N CYS A 143 -14.59 21.59 -8.26
CA CYS A 143 -15.35 22.44 -9.14
C CYS A 143 -15.21 21.98 -10.59
N GLU A 144 -16.25 21.34 -11.14
CA GLU A 144 -16.23 20.81 -12.50
C GLU A 144 -16.18 21.93 -13.56
N GLN A 145 -16.83 23.07 -13.30
CA GLN A 145 -16.84 24.23 -14.20
C GLN A 145 -15.45 24.85 -14.39
N GLN A 146 -14.58 24.71 -13.40
CA GLN A 146 -13.21 25.26 -13.41
C GLN A 146 -12.14 24.17 -13.49
N PHE A 147 -12.56 22.90 -13.59
CA PHE A 147 -11.69 21.73 -13.56
C PHE A 147 -10.67 21.77 -12.41
N THR A 148 -11.17 21.95 -11.18
CA THR A 148 -10.35 21.91 -9.97
C THR A 148 -10.82 20.84 -9.00
N ILE A 149 -9.86 20.18 -8.34
CA ILE A 149 -10.07 19.17 -7.30
C ILE A 149 -9.27 19.59 -6.08
N LEU A 150 -9.90 19.56 -4.91
CA LEU A 150 -9.27 19.87 -3.63
C LEU A 150 -9.13 18.60 -2.79
N THR A 151 -7.90 18.22 -2.45
CA THR A 151 -7.59 17.04 -1.63
C THR A 151 -6.79 17.40 -0.38
N GLU A 152 -6.75 16.47 0.57
CA GLU A 152 -5.88 16.56 1.73
C GLU A 152 -4.39 16.61 1.33
N TYR A 153 -3.62 17.45 2.04
CA TYR A 153 -2.19 17.56 1.82
C TYR A 153 -1.41 16.55 2.67
N HIS A 154 -0.59 15.75 2.00
CA HIS A 154 0.34 14.82 2.64
C HIS A 154 1.79 15.36 2.51
N PRO A 155 2.40 15.83 3.60
CA PRO A 155 3.69 16.53 3.55
C PRO A 155 4.89 15.64 3.20
N LEU A 156 4.76 14.31 3.35
CA LEU A 156 5.79 13.36 2.92
C LEU A 156 5.74 13.09 1.41
N GLY A 157 4.72 13.59 0.71
CA GLY A 157 4.65 13.62 -0.74
C GLY A 157 4.51 12.23 -1.38
N SER A 158 5.00 12.11 -2.61
CA SER A 158 4.97 10.88 -3.40
C SER A 158 5.91 9.82 -2.84
N LEU A 159 5.54 8.54 -3.02
CA LEU A 159 6.40 7.41 -2.68
C LEU A 159 7.73 7.36 -3.43
N ARG A 160 7.90 8.13 -4.53
CA ARG A 160 9.20 8.31 -5.19
C ARG A 160 10.28 8.77 -4.19
N GLY A 161 9.90 9.65 -3.26
CA GLY A 161 10.79 10.23 -2.24
C GLY A 161 10.88 9.40 -0.95
N LEU A 162 10.45 8.14 -0.94
CA LEU A 162 10.36 7.33 0.28
C LEU A 162 11.73 7.16 0.94
N ASN A 163 12.76 6.83 0.16
CA ASN A 163 14.08 6.57 0.72
C ASN A 163 14.69 7.85 1.28
N GLU A 164 14.57 8.98 0.59
CA GLU A 164 14.98 10.29 1.07
C GLU A 164 14.28 10.62 2.39
N THR A 165 12.96 10.39 2.45
CA THR A 165 12.15 10.61 3.65
C THR A 165 12.65 9.78 4.83
N LEU A 166 12.94 8.49 4.63
CA LEU A 166 13.40 7.58 5.68
C LEU A 166 14.84 7.87 6.15
N HIS A 167 15.64 8.61 5.38
CA HIS A 167 16.98 9.06 5.79
C HIS A 167 16.97 10.37 6.58
N ILE A 168 15.85 11.11 6.60
CA ILE A 168 15.70 12.31 7.44
C ILE A 168 15.82 11.89 8.92
N PRO A 169 16.63 12.57 9.75
CA PRO A 169 16.85 12.19 11.15
C PRO A 169 15.56 11.97 11.95
N LYS A 170 14.53 12.78 11.69
CA LYS A 170 13.19 12.68 12.30
C LYS A 170 12.51 11.32 12.03
N TYR A 171 12.73 10.72 10.87
CA TYR A 171 12.05 9.50 10.42
C TYR A 171 12.96 8.26 10.41
N LYS A 172 14.23 8.41 10.79
CA LYS A 172 15.20 7.31 10.82
C LYS A 172 14.73 6.12 11.66
N GLY A 173 14.01 6.36 12.76
CA GLY A 173 13.43 5.30 13.60
C GLY A 173 12.31 4.49 12.91
N MET A 174 11.71 5.03 11.85
CA MET A 174 10.71 4.34 11.02
C MET A 174 11.36 3.52 9.90
N ASN A 175 12.67 3.64 9.68
CA ASN A 175 13.40 2.94 8.62
C ASN A 175 13.76 1.50 9.03
N THR A 176 12.75 0.71 9.37
CA THR A 176 12.89 -0.71 9.74
C THR A 176 12.21 -1.60 8.70
N TRP A 177 12.66 -2.84 8.59
CA TRP A 177 12.03 -3.81 7.68
C TRP A 177 10.54 -3.98 8.00
N HIS A 178 10.15 -3.95 9.28
CA HIS A 178 8.75 -4.06 9.69
C HIS A 178 7.90 -2.94 9.12
N ARG A 179 8.33 -1.68 9.23
CA ARG A 179 7.58 -0.55 8.66
C ARG A 179 7.58 -0.55 7.16
N ARG A 180 8.68 -0.95 6.53
CA ARG A 180 8.74 -1.12 5.08
C ARG A 180 7.81 -2.22 4.57
N LEU A 181 7.69 -3.33 5.30
CA LEU A 181 6.72 -4.39 5.01
C LEU A 181 5.28 -3.88 5.19
N MET A 182 4.99 -3.08 6.23
CA MET A 182 3.67 -2.45 6.39
C MET A 182 3.30 -1.54 5.21
N LEU A 183 4.26 -0.78 4.65
CA LEU A 183 4.01 0.02 3.45
C LEU A 183 3.69 -0.86 2.23
N ALA A 184 4.39 -1.99 2.09
CA ALA A 184 4.08 -2.97 1.04
C ALA A 184 2.69 -3.60 1.24
N ILE A 185 2.30 -3.90 2.49
CA ILE A 185 0.96 -4.37 2.85
C ILE A 185 -0.10 -3.32 2.50
N ASP A 186 0.14 -2.05 2.77
CA ASP A 186 -0.78 -0.96 2.42
C ASP A 186 -0.94 -0.85 0.90
N TYR A 187 0.16 -0.90 0.14
CA TYR A 187 0.11 -0.91 -1.32
C TYR A 187 -0.72 -2.08 -1.87
N VAL A 188 -0.46 -3.32 -1.42
CA VAL A 188 -1.25 -4.48 -1.86
C VAL A 188 -2.72 -4.36 -1.41
N SER A 189 -2.97 -3.75 -0.25
CA SER A 189 -4.34 -3.46 0.21
C SER A 189 -5.06 -2.47 -0.72
N VAL A 190 -4.36 -1.45 -1.24
CA VAL A 190 -4.91 -0.55 -2.26
C VAL A 190 -5.23 -1.30 -3.55
N ILE A 191 -4.31 -2.13 -4.06
CA ILE A 191 -4.55 -2.94 -5.27
C ILE A 191 -5.77 -3.85 -5.09
N ARG A 192 -5.83 -4.56 -3.95
CA ARG A 192 -7.00 -5.38 -3.60
C ARG A 192 -8.28 -4.56 -3.57
N TYR A 193 -8.25 -3.37 -2.99
CA TYR A 193 -9.40 -2.47 -2.94
C TYR A 193 -9.87 -2.04 -4.33
N LEU A 194 -8.95 -1.72 -5.25
CA LEU A 194 -9.26 -1.39 -6.64
C LEU A 194 -9.87 -2.60 -7.39
N HIS A 195 -9.35 -3.80 -7.16
CA HIS A 195 -9.84 -5.03 -7.81
C HIS A 195 -11.25 -5.44 -7.32
N SER A 196 -11.60 -5.07 -6.09
CA SER A 196 -12.90 -5.35 -5.46
C SER A 196 -13.70 -4.07 -5.15
N SER A 197 -13.54 -3.03 -5.97
CA SER A 197 -14.08 -1.70 -5.67
C SER A 197 -15.61 -1.65 -5.78
N PRO A 198 -16.30 -0.68 -5.16
CA PRO A 198 -17.74 -0.49 -5.34
C PRO A 198 -18.13 -0.14 -6.79
N LEU A 199 -17.16 0.25 -7.63
CA LEU A 199 -17.36 0.55 -9.05
C LEU A 199 -17.06 -0.65 -9.96
N GLY A 200 -16.70 -1.81 -9.38
CA GLY A 200 -16.25 -3.01 -10.08
C GLY A 200 -14.72 -3.18 -10.04
N THR A 201 -14.20 -4.10 -10.86
CA THR A 201 -12.76 -4.40 -10.91
C THR A 201 -12.03 -3.36 -11.75
N LEU A 202 -11.23 -2.51 -11.09
CA LEU A 202 -10.46 -1.44 -11.72
C LEU A 202 -8.98 -1.83 -11.83
N VAL A 203 -8.34 -1.44 -12.92
CA VAL A 203 -6.90 -1.73 -13.19
C VAL A 203 -6.08 -0.45 -13.10
N MET A 204 -4.95 -0.48 -12.39
CA MET A 204 -4.09 0.69 -12.22
C MET A 204 -3.20 0.92 -13.45
N CYS A 205 -3.68 1.60 -14.49
CA CYS A 205 -3.01 1.62 -15.79
C CYS A 205 -1.82 2.57 -15.92
N ASP A 206 -1.75 3.69 -15.18
CA ASP A 206 -0.59 4.61 -15.25
C ASP A 206 0.59 4.10 -14.40
N SER A 207 1.11 2.94 -14.79
CA SER A 207 2.04 2.14 -13.98
C SER A 207 3.05 1.36 -14.84
N ASN A 208 3.63 1.99 -15.87
CA ASN A 208 4.47 1.32 -16.86
C ASN A 208 5.91 1.07 -16.41
N ASP A 209 6.37 1.79 -15.39
CA ASP A 209 7.67 1.61 -14.76
C ASP A 209 7.57 1.92 -13.26
N LEU A 210 8.60 1.56 -12.49
CA LEU A 210 8.60 1.72 -11.04
C LEU A 210 8.42 3.18 -10.60
N ASP A 211 9.13 4.12 -11.22
CA ASP A 211 9.05 5.54 -10.88
C ASP A 211 7.64 6.09 -11.11
N LYS A 212 7.04 5.69 -12.24
CA LYS A 212 5.67 6.02 -12.61
C LYS A 212 4.67 5.45 -11.61
N VAL A 213 4.77 4.17 -11.21
CA VAL A 213 3.87 3.59 -10.19
C VAL A 213 3.97 4.39 -8.90
N LEU A 214 5.17 4.64 -8.41
CA LEU A 214 5.40 5.36 -7.14
C LEU A 214 4.88 6.80 -7.18
N SER A 215 4.80 7.42 -8.35
CA SER A 215 4.24 8.77 -8.54
C SER A 215 2.74 8.84 -8.27
N GLN A 216 2.01 7.73 -8.40
CA GLN A 216 0.56 7.68 -8.26
C GLN A 216 0.07 7.64 -6.80
N TYR A 217 0.98 7.37 -5.86
CA TYR A 217 0.69 7.16 -4.45
C TYR A 217 1.39 8.20 -3.58
N LEU A 218 0.78 8.49 -2.43
CA LEU A 218 1.31 9.41 -1.43
C LEU A 218 1.61 8.66 -0.12
N LEU A 219 2.62 9.15 0.60
CA LEU A 219 2.91 8.75 1.97
C LEU A 219 2.22 9.70 2.94
N THR A 220 1.35 9.16 3.79
CA THR A 220 0.67 9.95 4.83
C THR A 220 1.62 10.25 6.00
N SER A 221 1.29 11.26 6.81
CA SER A 221 2.11 11.66 7.97
C SER A 221 2.25 10.57 9.05
N ASP A 222 1.32 9.63 9.07
CA ASP A 222 1.27 8.43 9.92
C ASP A 222 1.85 7.18 9.24
N PHE A 223 2.54 7.33 8.11
CA PHE A 223 3.25 6.27 7.39
C PHE A 223 2.33 5.19 6.79
N HIS A 224 1.24 5.62 6.17
CA HIS A 224 0.39 4.78 5.33
C HIS A 224 0.48 5.16 3.85
N VAL A 225 0.19 4.18 2.99
CA VAL A 225 0.12 4.39 1.53
C VAL A 225 -1.32 4.67 1.11
N VAL A 226 -1.53 5.75 0.37
CA VAL A 226 -2.82 6.06 -0.28
C VAL A 226 -2.61 6.31 -1.78
N VAL A 227 -3.52 5.83 -2.61
CA VAL A 227 -3.54 6.19 -4.03
C VAL A 227 -4.12 7.59 -4.21
N ASN A 228 -3.49 8.39 -5.07
CA ASN A 228 -3.87 9.77 -5.33
C ASN A 228 -4.35 9.97 -6.76
N ASP A 229 -3.59 9.48 -7.74
CA ASP A 229 -3.90 9.71 -9.13
C ASP A 229 -4.67 8.52 -9.71
N LEU A 230 -5.88 8.80 -10.18
CA LEU A 230 -6.91 7.81 -10.53
C LEU A 230 -7.45 8.06 -11.95
N ASP A 231 -6.69 8.79 -12.78
CA ASP A 231 -7.14 9.22 -14.11
C ASP A 231 -7.26 8.03 -15.09
N ALA A 232 -6.44 6.98 -14.91
CA ALA A 232 -6.40 5.81 -15.76
C ALA A 232 -6.82 4.53 -15.00
N LEU A 233 -8.12 4.41 -14.68
CA LEU A 233 -8.72 3.25 -14.03
C LEU A 233 -9.83 2.60 -14.89
N PRO A 234 -9.48 1.89 -15.97
CA PRO A 234 -10.48 1.20 -16.76
C PRO A 234 -11.13 0.05 -15.98
N LEU A 235 -12.40 -0.19 -16.26
CA LEU A 235 -13.21 -1.25 -15.66
C LEU A 235 -13.10 -2.55 -16.44
N VAL A 236 -12.66 -3.61 -15.76
CA VAL A 236 -12.79 -5.00 -16.20
C VAL A 236 -14.17 -5.51 -15.80
N ASN A 237 -14.91 -6.06 -16.76
CA ASN A 237 -16.18 -6.73 -16.53
C ASN A 237 -16.21 -8.05 -17.28
N ARG A 238 -15.80 -9.12 -16.58
CA ARG A 238 -15.71 -10.48 -17.14
C ARG A 238 -17.07 -11.04 -17.54
N SER A 239 -18.15 -10.74 -16.81
CA SER A 239 -19.48 -11.25 -17.15
C SER A 239 -20.05 -10.64 -18.43
N ALA A 240 -19.64 -9.41 -18.76
CA ALA A 240 -19.94 -8.76 -20.03
C ALA A 240 -18.87 -8.97 -21.11
N GLY A 241 -17.85 -9.81 -20.86
CA GLY A 241 -16.73 -10.03 -21.79
C GLY A 241 -15.85 -8.79 -22.02
N ARG A 242 -15.92 -7.79 -21.15
CA ARG A 242 -15.18 -6.52 -21.28
C ARG A 242 -13.85 -6.61 -20.54
N LEU A 243 -12.77 -6.65 -21.31
CA LEU A 243 -11.40 -6.52 -20.85
C LEU A 243 -10.88 -5.08 -21.09
N VAL A 244 -9.61 -4.81 -20.78
CA VAL A 244 -9.04 -3.45 -20.81
C VAL A 244 -7.72 -3.39 -21.58
N LYS A 245 -7.33 -2.18 -21.97
CA LYS A 245 -5.98 -1.81 -22.42
C LYS A 245 -5.55 -0.54 -21.70
N CYS A 246 -4.28 -0.45 -21.30
CA CYS A 246 -3.69 0.70 -20.63
C CYS A 246 -3.12 1.70 -21.65
N GLY A 247 -4.01 2.47 -22.27
CA GLY A 247 -3.67 3.47 -23.29
C GLY A 247 -3.63 2.90 -24.72
N HIS A 248 -3.24 3.76 -25.67
CA HIS A 248 -3.27 3.49 -27.12
C HIS A 248 -1.87 3.38 -27.76
N ARG A 249 -0.83 3.29 -26.93
CA ARG A 249 0.57 3.22 -27.37
C ARG A 249 1.15 1.88 -26.96
N GLU A 250 2.08 1.39 -27.76
CA GLU A 250 2.83 0.18 -27.45
C GLU A 250 3.54 0.30 -26.11
N LEU A 251 3.35 -0.69 -25.24
CA LEU A 251 4.06 -0.81 -23.97
C LEU A 251 5.23 -1.78 -24.12
N ARG A 252 6.40 -1.40 -23.58
CA ARG A 252 7.65 -2.15 -23.69
C ARG A 252 8.32 -2.32 -22.33
N GLY A 253 9.27 -3.26 -22.27
CA GLY A 253 10.05 -3.58 -21.07
C GLY A 253 9.43 -4.69 -20.21
N GLU A 254 10.15 -5.13 -19.18
CA GLU A 254 9.75 -6.27 -18.33
C GLU A 254 8.92 -5.85 -17.11
N PHE A 255 8.79 -4.54 -16.84
CA PHE A 255 7.99 -4.04 -15.73
C PHE A 255 6.49 -4.18 -16.00
N VAL A 256 6.05 -3.90 -17.22
CA VAL A 256 4.69 -4.21 -17.66
C VAL A 256 4.51 -5.72 -17.79
N ALA A 257 3.29 -6.21 -17.60
CA ALA A 257 3.03 -7.64 -17.68
C ALA A 257 3.21 -8.16 -19.12
N PRO A 258 3.59 -9.44 -19.31
CA PRO A 258 3.86 -9.99 -20.64
C PRO A 258 2.74 -9.78 -21.67
N GLU A 259 1.49 -9.90 -21.24
CA GLU A 259 0.27 -9.69 -22.03
C GLU A 259 -0.03 -8.23 -22.36
N GLN A 260 0.68 -7.28 -21.74
CA GLN A 260 0.61 -5.86 -22.10
C GLN A 260 1.52 -5.49 -23.27
N ARG A 261 2.43 -6.39 -23.67
CA ARG A 261 3.39 -6.18 -24.75
C ARG A 261 2.80 -6.67 -26.07
N TRP A 262 3.24 -6.04 -27.16
CA TRP A 262 2.84 -6.42 -28.50
C TRP A 262 3.18 -7.89 -28.80
N PRO A 263 2.18 -8.75 -29.09
CA PRO A 263 2.41 -10.20 -29.15
C PRO A 263 2.82 -10.73 -30.53
N TYR A 264 2.80 -9.89 -31.58
CA TYR A 264 2.99 -10.33 -32.96
C TYR A 264 4.44 -10.25 -33.47
N GLY A 265 5.40 -9.94 -32.60
CA GLY A 265 6.81 -9.84 -32.96
C GLY A 265 7.18 -8.50 -33.62
N GLU A 266 8.45 -8.35 -34.03
CA GLU A 266 8.98 -7.10 -34.59
C GLU A 266 8.61 -6.88 -36.07
N ASP A 267 8.23 -7.94 -36.78
CA ASP A 267 7.89 -7.90 -38.20
C ASP A 267 6.51 -7.26 -38.46
N VAL A 268 5.64 -7.22 -37.44
CA VAL A 268 4.31 -6.61 -37.52
C VAL A 268 4.34 -5.29 -36.74
N PRO A 269 4.16 -4.12 -37.39
CA PRO A 269 4.08 -2.85 -36.69
C PRO A 269 2.95 -2.85 -35.65
N PHE A 270 3.14 -2.10 -34.56
CA PHE A 270 2.12 -1.95 -33.54
C PHE A 270 0.86 -1.28 -34.10
N GLU A 271 -0.28 -1.93 -33.91
CA GLU A 271 -1.61 -1.38 -34.18
C GLU A 271 -2.50 -1.59 -32.95
N ASP A 272 -3.03 -0.50 -32.38
CA ASP A 272 -3.82 -0.57 -31.13
C ASP A 272 -5.06 -1.46 -31.28
N ASP A 273 -5.72 -1.42 -32.43
CA ASP A 273 -6.92 -2.23 -32.71
C ASP A 273 -6.65 -3.74 -32.73
N LEU A 274 -5.40 -4.13 -33.00
CA LEU A 274 -4.96 -5.53 -32.99
C LEU A 274 -4.42 -5.96 -31.62
N MET A 275 -4.14 -5.03 -30.71
CA MET A 275 -3.62 -5.34 -29.38
C MET A 275 -4.68 -6.11 -28.58
N PRO A 276 -4.42 -7.37 -28.15
CA PRO A 276 -5.36 -8.10 -27.33
C PRO A 276 -5.56 -7.41 -25.98
N PRO A 277 -6.81 -7.31 -25.49
CA PRO A 277 -7.06 -6.73 -24.18
C PRO A 277 -6.71 -7.72 -23.06
N TYR A 278 -6.47 -7.18 -21.87
CA TYR A 278 -6.05 -7.90 -20.67
C TYR A 278 -6.90 -7.48 -19.45
N ASP A 279 -6.55 -7.96 -18.26
CA ASP A 279 -7.34 -7.80 -17.04
C ASP A 279 -6.50 -7.30 -15.84
N GLU A 280 -7.06 -7.35 -14.64
CA GLU A 280 -6.42 -6.84 -13.42
C GLU A 280 -5.15 -7.59 -13.00
N LYS A 281 -4.85 -8.74 -13.61
CA LYS A 281 -3.64 -9.51 -13.33
C LYS A 281 -2.37 -8.78 -13.77
N THR A 282 -2.48 -7.73 -14.57
CA THR A 282 -1.35 -6.83 -14.86
C THR A 282 -0.86 -6.08 -13.63
N ASP A 283 -1.75 -5.76 -12.68
CA ASP A 283 -1.36 -5.11 -11.42
C ASP A 283 -0.61 -6.11 -10.53
N ILE A 284 -1.07 -7.37 -10.50
CA ILE A 284 -0.45 -8.45 -9.72
C ILE A 284 1.00 -8.68 -10.16
N TRP A 285 1.24 -8.68 -11.47
CA TRP A 285 2.59 -8.80 -12.05
C TRP A 285 3.59 -7.81 -11.45
N LYS A 286 3.14 -6.59 -11.12
CA LYS A 286 3.99 -5.47 -10.66
C LYS A 286 4.20 -5.46 -9.15
N ILE A 287 3.43 -6.23 -8.38
CA ILE A 287 3.50 -6.24 -6.91
C ILE A 287 4.91 -6.56 -6.39
N PRO A 288 5.64 -7.58 -6.91
CA PRO A 288 6.97 -7.90 -6.40
C PRO A 288 7.97 -6.75 -6.52
N ASP A 289 8.00 -6.05 -7.66
CA ASP A 289 8.94 -4.95 -7.90
C ASP A 289 8.69 -3.77 -6.94
N VAL A 290 7.43 -3.39 -6.78
CA VAL A 290 7.02 -2.31 -5.87
C VAL A 290 7.28 -2.70 -4.41
N SER A 291 7.00 -3.96 -4.05
CA SER A 291 7.27 -4.48 -2.70
C SER A 291 8.77 -4.51 -2.40
N ASN A 292 9.59 -4.91 -3.37
CA ASN A 292 11.04 -4.90 -3.23
C ASN A 292 11.61 -3.48 -3.08
N PHE A 293 11.02 -2.49 -3.76
CA PHE A 293 11.33 -1.08 -3.54
C PHE A 293 11.03 -0.65 -2.10
N PHE A 294 9.85 -0.99 -1.56
CA PHE A 294 9.51 -0.67 -0.18
C PHE A 294 10.49 -1.30 0.81
N LEU A 295 10.79 -2.60 0.66
CA LEU A 295 11.69 -3.33 1.55
C LEU A 295 13.11 -2.75 1.54
N GLY A 296 13.62 -2.28 0.39
CA GLY A 296 14.94 -1.67 0.29
C GLY A 296 16.06 -2.57 0.82
N HIS A 297 17.14 -1.97 1.34
CA HIS A 297 18.31 -2.71 1.83
C HIS A 297 18.59 -2.38 3.30
N VAL A 298 17.60 -2.61 4.16
CA VAL A 298 17.78 -2.51 5.62
C VAL A 298 17.92 -3.89 6.25
N GLU A 299 18.51 -3.96 7.44
CA GLU A 299 18.61 -5.21 8.21
C GLU A 299 17.24 -5.91 8.30
N GLY A 300 17.21 -7.21 7.99
CA GLY A 300 15.99 -8.04 7.96
C GLY A 300 15.25 -8.07 6.62
N SER A 301 15.53 -7.16 5.68
CA SER A 301 14.81 -7.11 4.38
C SER A 301 14.95 -8.39 3.57
N ASP A 302 16.14 -9.01 3.57
CA ASP A 302 16.38 -10.23 2.80
C ASP A 302 15.67 -11.45 3.39
N ILE A 303 15.45 -11.47 4.71
CA ILE A 303 14.63 -12.48 5.38
C ILE A 303 13.17 -12.34 4.94
N VAL A 304 12.66 -11.10 4.87
CA VAL A 304 11.32 -10.83 4.36
C VAL A 304 11.20 -11.26 2.90
N ARG A 305 12.18 -10.93 2.04
CA ARG A 305 12.20 -11.38 0.63
C ARG A 305 12.18 -12.89 0.49
N LEU A 306 12.95 -13.60 1.33
CA LEU A 306 12.97 -15.05 1.33
C LEU A 306 11.59 -15.62 1.67
N HIS A 307 10.89 -15.05 2.67
CA HIS A 307 9.53 -15.48 3.02
C HIS A 307 8.50 -15.18 1.92
N LEU A 308 8.68 -14.07 1.19
CA LEU A 308 7.78 -13.66 0.10
C LEU A 308 8.14 -14.28 -1.26
N PHE A 309 9.20 -15.10 -1.34
CA PHE A 309 9.73 -15.60 -2.60
C PHE A 309 8.67 -16.34 -3.44
N ASP A 310 7.98 -17.30 -2.84
CA ASP A 310 7.01 -18.14 -3.57
C ASP A 310 5.82 -17.32 -4.08
N ILE A 311 5.29 -16.40 -3.26
CA ILE A 311 4.18 -15.54 -3.68
C ILE A 311 4.63 -14.53 -4.75
N HIS A 312 5.86 -14.02 -4.67
CA HIS A 312 6.43 -13.15 -5.72
C HIS A 312 6.65 -13.91 -7.02
N ALA A 313 7.13 -15.16 -6.96
CA ALA A 313 7.27 -16.01 -8.13
C ALA A 313 5.91 -16.33 -8.77
N ALA A 314 4.87 -16.56 -7.95
CA ALA A 314 3.50 -16.75 -8.42
C ALA A 314 2.94 -15.49 -9.11
N CYS A 315 3.22 -14.29 -8.58
CA CYS A 315 2.86 -13.02 -9.24
C CYS A 315 3.53 -12.86 -10.61
N LYS A 316 4.71 -13.44 -10.82
CA LYS A 316 5.50 -13.38 -12.05
C LYS A 316 5.24 -14.54 -13.02
N LYS A 317 4.16 -15.28 -12.87
CA LYS A 317 3.73 -16.28 -13.86
C LYS A 317 3.37 -15.60 -15.18
N LYS A 318 3.83 -16.17 -16.30
CA LYS A 318 3.55 -15.62 -17.65
C LYS A 318 2.06 -15.68 -17.97
N ASP A 319 1.42 -16.82 -17.69
CA ASP A 319 -0.03 -16.96 -17.78
C ASP A 319 -0.70 -16.13 -16.67
N PRO A 320 -1.52 -15.11 -17.00
CA PRO A 320 -2.22 -14.29 -16.03
C PRO A 320 -3.19 -15.10 -15.15
N ALA A 321 -3.76 -16.21 -15.66
CA ALA A 321 -4.70 -17.05 -14.92
C ALA A 321 -4.02 -17.82 -13.78
N GLU A 322 -2.71 -18.08 -13.87
CA GLU A 322 -1.93 -18.72 -12.80
C GLU A 322 -1.49 -17.75 -11.70
N ARG A 323 -1.62 -16.43 -11.91
CA ARG A 323 -1.22 -15.44 -10.91
C ARG A 323 -2.26 -15.42 -9.78
N PRO A 324 -1.84 -15.18 -8.52
CA PRO A 324 -2.76 -15.04 -7.40
C PRO A 324 -3.66 -13.81 -7.57
N SER A 325 -4.74 -13.75 -6.79
CA SER A 325 -5.50 -12.52 -6.53
C SER A 325 -4.73 -11.60 -5.60
N ALA A 326 -5.05 -10.30 -5.63
CA ALA A 326 -4.47 -9.34 -4.68
C ALA A 326 -4.79 -9.70 -3.22
N GLN A 327 -5.92 -10.38 -2.97
CA GLN A 327 -6.28 -10.87 -1.64
C GLN A 327 -5.34 -11.97 -1.17
N GLU A 328 -5.02 -12.95 -2.01
CA GLU A 328 -4.07 -14.04 -1.65
C GLU A 328 -2.66 -13.48 -1.39
N VAL A 329 -2.21 -12.51 -2.19
CA VAL A 329 -0.93 -11.83 -1.94
C VAL A 329 -0.94 -11.11 -0.59
N LEU A 330 -2.01 -10.37 -0.30
CA LEU A 330 -2.19 -9.65 0.96
C LEU A 330 -2.22 -10.59 2.16
N ASP A 331 -2.91 -11.72 2.04
CA ASP A 331 -3.00 -12.72 3.10
C ASP A 331 -1.64 -13.34 3.39
N THR A 332 -0.80 -13.60 2.38
CA THR A 332 0.58 -14.05 2.59
C THR A 332 1.43 -12.99 3.28
N TYR A 333 1.33 -11.71 2.87
CA TYR A 333 2.12 -10.64 3.49
C TYR A 333 1.81 -10.45 4.97
N ARG A 334 0.55 -10.66 5.36
CA ARG A 334 0.08 -10.52 6.75
C ARG A 334 0.44 -11.68 7.67
N ARG A 335 0.94 -12.80 7.13
CA ARG A 335 1.37 -13.97 7.93
C ARG A 335 2.79 -13.83 8.47
N PHE A 336 3.52 -12.78 8.10
CA PHE A 336 4.88 -12.50 8.57
C PHE A 336 4.90 -12.02 10.03
#